data_AF-A0A820NZW8-F1
#
_entry.id   AF-A0A820NZW8-F1
#
_cell.length_a   1.000
_cell.length_b   1.000
_cell.length_c   1.000
_cell.angle_alpha   90.00
_cell.angle_beta   90.00
_cell.angle_gamma   90.00
#
_symmetry.space_group_name_H-M   'P 1'
#
loop_
_entity.id
_entity.type
_entity.pdbx_description
1 polymer ?
#
loop_
_entity_poly.entity_id
_entity_poly.type
_entity_poly.pdbx_seq_one_letter_code
_entity_poly.pdbx_strand_id
1 'polypeptide(L)'
;MLTVLGFVILHENLPNLKCFSLYCDTDTVVYDELIVPLLHRMLDLEKLHLYLIIGYKNTFIDGNNLKRNIINHMPPLNIFTFNIRTTVHLHNLN
;
A
#
# COMPACT_ATOMS: atom_id res chain seq x y z
N MET A 1 -14.86 2.60 -10.05
CA MET A 1 -14.09 2.62 -11.31
C MET A 1 -12.65 2.30 -10.92
N LEU A 2 -12.25 1.02 -10.95
CA LEU A 2 -10.88 0.61 -10.62
C LEU A 2 -9.95 1.07 -11.75
N THR A 3 -9.00 1.95 -11.45
CA THR A 3 -7.87 2.23 -12.33
C THR A 3 -6.92 1.03 -12.32
N VAL A 4 -7.25 0.03 -13.16
CA VAL A 4 -6.46 -1.19 -13.42
C VAL A 4 -5.10 -0.89 -14.08
N LEU A 5 -4.84 0.36 -14.48
CA LEU A 5 -3.56 0.76 -15.10
C LEU A 5 -2.33 0.54 -14.20
N GLY A 6 -2.47 0.58 -12.87
CA GLY A 6 -1.34 0.37 -11.95
C GLY A 6 -0.94 -1.10 -11.78
N PHE A 7 -1.87 -2.04 -11.98
CA PHE A 7 -1.65 -3.46 -11.66
C PHE A 7 -0.80 -4.18 -12.71
N VAL A 8 -0.92 -3.77 -13.98
CA VAL A 8 -0.23 -4.39 -15.11
C VAL A 8 1.30 -4.12 -15.08
N ILE A 9 1.74 -3.03 -14.45
CA ILE A 9 3.17 -2.65 -14.40
C ILE A 9 3.96 -3.47 -13.34
N LEU A 10 3.28 -4.17 -12.43
CA LEU A 10 3.92 -4.76 -11.24
C LEU A 10 4.26 -6.24 -11.37
N HIS A 11 3.95 -6.88 -12.49
CA HIS A 11 4.29 -8.29 -12.71
C HIS A 11 5.69 -8.47 -13.31
N GLU A 12 6.27 -7.41 -13.87
CA GLU A 12 7.65 -7.39 -14.35
C GLU A 12 8.55 -6.87 -13.23
N ASN A 13 9.65 -7.58 -12.95
CA ASN A 13 10.71 -7.06 -12.09
C ASN A 13 11.14 -5.69 -12.65
N LEU A 14 11.12 -4.65 -11.82
CA LEU A 14 11.63 -3.32 -12.15
C LEU A 14 13.00 -3.14 -11.47
N PRO A 15 14.07 -3.79 -11.97
CA PRO A 15 15.40 -3.59 -11.40
C PRO A 15 15.75 -2.10 -11.53
N ASN A 16 16.18 -1.50 -10.41
CA ASN A 16 16.59 -0.10 -10.26
C ASN A 16 15.47 0.94 -10.08
N LEU A 17 14.25 0.55 -9.75
CA LEU A 17 13.23 1.54 -9.36
C LEU A 17 13.64 2.23 -8.06
N LYS A 18 13.96 3.53 -8.13
CA LYS A 18 14.36 4.34 -6.96
C LYS A 18 13.23 5.16 -6.35
N CYS A 19 12.17 5.39 -7.12
CA CYS A 19 11.03 6.19 -6.71
C CYS A 19 9.73 5.48 -7.11
N PHE A 20 8.79 5.40 -6.18
CA PHE A 20 7.49 4.81 -6.42
C PHE A 20 6.38 5.60 -5.72
N SER A 21 5.25 5.74 -6.39
CA SER A 21 4.05 6.36 -5.85
C SER A 21 2.87 5.41 -6.06
N LEU A 22 2.18 5.07 -4.97
CA LEU A 22 1.02 4.19 -4.98
C LEU A 22 -0.17 4.91 -4.37
N TYR A 23 -1.24 4.99 -5.14
CA TYR A 23 -2.58 5.31 -4.66
C TYR A 23 -3.41 4.03 -4.75
N CYS A 24 -3.97 3.60 -3.62
CA CYS A 24 -4.81 2.41 -3.57
C CYS A 24 -6.09 2.70 -2.81
N ASP A 25 -7.23 2.32 -3.39
CA ASP A 25 -8.54 2.29 -2.73
C ASP A 25 -9.03 0.86 -2.77
N THR A 26 -9.07 0.20 -1.61
CA THR A 26 -9.24 -1.24 -1.53
C THR A 26 -9.77 -1.69 -0.18
N ASP A 27 -9.93 -3.00 0.06
CA ASP A 27 -10.28 -3.56 1.37
C ASP A 27 -9.09 -4.21 2.06
N THR A 28 -9.26 -4.58 3.33
CA THR A 28 -8.19 -5.17 4.15
C THR A 28 -7.63 -6.48 3.57
N VAL A 29 -8.43 -7.26 2.83
CA VAL A 29 -7.98 -8.53 2.24
C VAL A 29 -7.03 -8.27 1.08
N VAL A 30 -7.42 -7.37 0.18
CA VAL A 30 -6.59 -6.99 -0.98
C VAL A 30 -5.30 -6.32 -0.53
N TYR A 31 -5.33 -5.56 0.56
CA TYR A 31 -4.12 -4.98 1.14
C TYR A 31 -3.08 -6.05 1.49
N ASP A 32 -3.48 -7.08 2.24
CA ASP A 32 -2.58 -8.16 2.69
C ASP A 32 -2.09 -9.02 1.52
N GLU A 33 -2.97 -9.31 0.55
CA GLU A 33 -2.65 -10.22 -0.56
C GLU A 33 -1.83 -9.56 -1.67
N LEU A 34 -1.99 -8.25 -1.91
CA LEU A 34 -1.44 -7.59 -3.10
C LEU A 34 -0.48 -6.46 -2.77
N ILE A 35 -0.81 -5.61 -1.80
CA ILE A 35 0.00 -4.41 -1.50
C ILE A 35 1.25 -4.78 -0.70
N VAL A 36 1.11 -5.67 0.28
CA VAL A 36 2.27 -6.13 1.08
C VAL A 36 3.31 -6.84 0.20
N PRO A 37 2.96 -7.85 -0.63
CA PRO A 37 3.94 -8.50 -1.52
C PRO A 37 4.53 -7.56 -2.56
N LEU A 38 3.78 -6.56 -3.01
CA LEU A 38 4.29 -5.52 -3.89
C LEU A 38 5.41 -4.73 -3.20
N LEU A 39 5.16 -4.21 -2.00
CA LEU A 39 6.14 -3.44 -1.24
C LEU A 39 7.38 -4.28 -0.94
N HIS A 40 7.22 -5.56 -0.60
CA HIS A 40 8.35 -6.47 -0.38
C HIS A 40 9.23 -6.71 -1.61
N ARG A 41 8.74 -6.47 -2.83
CA ARG A 41 9.57 -6.56 -4.05
C ARG A 41 10.37 -5.28 -4.33
N MET A 42 10.09 -4.22 -3.59
CA MET A 42 10.64 -2.88 -3.81
C MET A 42 11.55 -2.42 -2.67
N LEU A 43 12.37 -3.34 -2.12
CA LEU A 43 13.21 -3.09 -0.95
C LEU A 43 14.32 -2.04 -1.20
N ASP A 44 14.72 -1.85 -2.45
CA ASP A 44 15.79 -0.93 -2.85
C ASP A 44 15.29 0.50 -3.16
N LEU A 45 14.02 0.79 -2.87
CA LEU A 45 13.44 2.12 -3.06
C LEU A 45 14.09 3.15 -2.15
N GLU A 46 14.42 4.31 -2.72
CA GLU A 46 14.89 5.47 -1.98
C GLU A 46 13.76 6.45 -1.67
N LYS A 47 12.68 6.42 -2.47
CA LYS A 47 11.52 7.30 -2.34
C LYS A 47 10.22 6.52 -2.51
N LEU A 48 9.31 6.68 -1.55
CA LEU A 48 7.99 6.06 -1.56
C LEU A 48 6.93 7.10 -1.17
N HIS A 49 5.93 7.27 -2.02
CA HIS A 49 4.69 7.96 -1.70
C HIS A 49 3.55 6.96 -1.68
N LEU A 50 3.03 6.67 -0.49
CA LEU A 50 2.00 5.66 -0.29
C LEU A 50 0.74 6.32 0.25
N TYR A 51 -0.33 6.29 -0.55
CA TYR A 51 -1.65 6.77 -0.18
C TYR A 51 -2.65 5.61 -0.24
N LEU A 52 -3.16 5.22 0.92
CA LEU A 52 -4.07 4.09 1.08
C LEU A 52 -5.43 4.56 1.56
N ILE A 53 -6.48 4.17 0.85
CA ILE A 53 -7.86 4.18 1.33
C ILE A 53 -8.23 2.71 1.54
N ILE A 54 -8.54 2.33 2.78
CA ILE A 54 -8.85 0.95 3.12
C ILE A 54 -10.25 0.86 3.71
N GLY A 55 -11.13 0.15 3.00
CA GLY A 55 -12.43 -0.30 3.46
C GLY A 55 -12.27 -1.34 4.56
N TYR A 56 -12.81 -1.04 5.73
CA TYR A 56 -12.86 -1.95 6.86
C TYR A 56 -13.87 -3.08 6.59
N LYS A 57 -13.39 -4.32 6.53
CA LYS A 57 -14.24 -5.52 6.54
C LYS A 57 -14.15 -6.27 7.86
N ASN A 58 -12.95 -6.74 8.23
CA ASN A 58 -12.79 -7.69 9.34
C ASN A 58 -11.76 -7.26 10.39
N THR A 59 -10.70 -6.55 10.00
CA THR A 59 -9.57 -6.20 10.90
C THR A 59 -9.17 -4.74 10.76
N PHE A 60 -8.79 -4.12 11.88
CA PHE A 60 -8.31 -2.74 11.87
C PHE A 60 -6.82 -2.73 11.52
N ILE A 61 -6.45 -1.89 10.55
CA ILE A 61 -5.05 -1.66 10.21
C ILE A 61 -4.57 -0.45 11.02
N ASP A 62 -3.67 -0.70 11.97
CA ASP A 62 -2.94 0.37 12.64
C ASP A 62 -1.93 0.98 11.67
N GLY A 63 -2.25 2.17 11.18
CA GLY A 63 -1.40 2.93 10.27
C GLY A 63 0.00 3.22 10.81
N ASN A 64 0.17 3.40 12.12
CA ASN A 64 1.49 3.66 12.73
C ASN A 64 2.32 2.39 12.76
N ASN A 65 1.71 1.26 13.13
CA ASN A 65 2.38 -0.03 13.10
C ASN A 65 2.81 -0.38 11.66
N LEU A 66 1.92 -0.15 10.70
CA LEU A 66 2.22 -0.36 9.30
C LEU A 66 3.37 0.53 8.81
N LYS A 67 3.32 1.83 9.09
CA LYS A 67 4.38 2.77 8.75
C LYS A 67 5.74 2.30 9.28
N ARG A 68 5.79 1.85 10.54
CA ARG A 68 7.01 1.33 11.17
C ARG A 68 7.51 0.06 10.48
N ASN A 69 6.62 -0.87 10.17
CA ASN A 69 6.97 -2.08 9.45
C ASN A 69 7.60 -1.77 8.07
N ILE A 70 7.02 -0.84 7.30
CA ILE A 70 7.58 -0.46 6.00
C ILE A 70 8.98 0.13 6.14
N ILE A 71 9.17 1.08 7.06
CA ILE A 71 10.48 1.72 7.28
C ILE A 71 11.53 0.68 7.70
N ASN A 72 11.17 -0.23 8.60
CA ASN A 72 12.09 -1.26 9.09
C ASN A 72 12.53 -2.25 8.00
N HIS A 73 11.69 -2.50 6.99
CA HIS A 73 11.99 -3.43 5.91
C HIS A 73 12.60 -2.76 4.67
N MET A 74 12.60 -1.42 4.60
CA MET A 74 13.15 -0.65 3.47
C MET A 74 14.26 0.29 3.93
N PRO A 75 15.44 -0.23 4.35
CA PRO A 75 16.52 0.60 4.87
C PRO A 75 17.04 1.70 3.92
N PRO A 76 17.00 1.57 2.58
CA PRO A 76 17.41 2.65 1.67
C PRO A 76 16.42 3.83 1.57
N LEU A 77 15.24 3.72 2.20
CA LEU A 77 14.14 4.66 2.02
C LEU A 77 14.42 5.99 2.73
N ASN A 78 14.85 6.99 1.96
CA ASN A 78 15.22 8.31 2.45
C ASN A 78 14.03 9.29 2.46
N ILE A 79 13.06 9.09 1.55
CA ILE A 79 11.85 9.91 1.46
C ILE A 79 10.64 8.98 1.56
N PHE A 80 9.87 9.14 2.63
CA PHE A 80 8.64 8.38 2.82
C PHE A 80 7.47 9.30 3.14
N THR A 81 6.53 9.42 2.20
CA THR A 81 5.22 10.01 2.45
C THR A 81 4.22 8.88 2.63
N PHE A 82 3.57 8.85 3.80
CA PHE A 82 2.57 7.84 4.11
C PHE A 82 1.29 8.49 4.58
N ASN A 83 0.20 8.20 3.86
CA ASN A 83 -1.14 8.62 4.22
C ASN A 83 -2.05 7.40 4.16
N ILE A 84 -2.81 7.17 5.22
CA ILE A 84 -3.80 6.11 5.29
C ILE A 84 -5.12 6.70 5.76
N ARG A 85 -6.20 6.30 5.09
CA ARG A 85 -7.57 6.62 5.44
C ARG A 85 -8.35 5.33 5.51
N THR A 86 -9.07 5.12 6.61
CA THR A 86 -9.98 3.98 6.74
C THR A 86 -11.39 4.43 6.42
N THR A 87 -12.14 3.62 5.67
CA THR A 87 -13.57 3.81 5.43
C THR A 87 -14.35 2.67 6.07
N VAL A 88 -15.44 2.98 6.77
CA VAL A 88 -16.36 1.98 7.28
C VAL A 88 -17.55 1.94 6.33
N HIS A 89 -17.74 0.82 5.65
CA HIS A 89 -18.96 0.61 4.88
C HIS A 89 -20.07 0.19 5.83
N LEU A 90 -20.88 1.17 6.23
CA LEU A 90 -22.16 0.88 6.88
C LEU A 90 -23.03 0.22 5.82
N HIS A 91 -23.10 -1.11 5.82
CA HIS A 91 -24.17 -1.80 5.11
C HIS A 91 -25.48 -1.29 5.70
N ASN A 92 -26.34 -0.70 4.85
CA ASN A 92 -27.69 -0.32 5.25
C ASN A 92 -28.35 -1.53 5.91
N LEU A 93 -28.60 -1.43 7.22
CA LEU A 93 -29.45 -2.32 7.97
C LEU A 93 -30.88 -2.11 7.45
N ASN A 94 -31.23 -2.81 6.37
CA ASN A 94 -32.61 -2.98 5.93
C ASN A 94 -33.05 -4.40 6.24
#